data_AF-A6MJU3-F1
#
_entry.id   AF-A6MJU3-F1
#
_cell.length_a   1.000
_cell.length_b   1.000
_cell.length_c   1.000
_cell.angle_alpha   90.00
_cell.angle_beta   90.00
_cell.angle_gamma   90.00
#
_symmetry.space_group_name_H-M   'P 1'
#
loop_
_entity.id
_entity.type
_entity.pdbx_description
1 polymer ?
#
loop_
_entity_poly.entity_id
_entity_poly.type
_entity_poly.pdbx_seq_one_letter_code
_entity_poly.pdbx_strand_id
1 'polypeptide(L)'
;TLELRHYHQLLEKVRIRDALRSILTISRHGNQYIQVNEPWKQIKGSEADRQRAGTVTGLAVNIAALLSVMLQPYMPTVSATIQAQLQLPPPACSILLTNFLCTLPAGHQIGTVSPLFQKLENDQIESLRQRFGGGQAKTSLKPTVAETGTTAGPQQIQALMDEVTKQGNIVRELKAQKADKNQVAAEVAKLLDLKKQLAVAEGKPPEAPKGKKKK
;
A
#
# COMPACT_ATOMS: atom_id res chain seq x y z
N THR A 1 -21.37 -20.17 -13.43
CA THR A 1 -22.25 -20.47 -12.27
C THR A 1 -23.32 -19.42 -12.16
N LEU A 2 -24.34 -19.58 -11.29
CA LEU A 2 -25.41 -18.60 -11.09
C LEU A 2 -24.84 -17.20 -10.74
N GLU A 3 -23.89 -17.15 -9.80
CA GLU A 3 -23.23 -15.91 -9.36
C GLU A 3 -22.45 -15.20 -10.48
N LEU A 4 -21.77 -15.96 -11.36
CA LEU A 4 -21.05 -15.39 -12.50
C LEU A 4 -22.02 -14.72 -13.49
N ARG A 5 -23.15 -15.36 -13.78
CA ARG A 5 -24.18 -14.75 -14.64
C ARG A 5 -24.80 -13.52 -13.97
N HIS A 6 -25.00 -13.58 -12.65
CA HIS A 6 -25.50 -12.45 -11.89
C HIS A 6 -24.54 -11.26 -11.92
N TYR A 7 -23.23 -11.50 -11.79
CA TYR A 7 -22.19 -10.49 -11.96
C TYR A 7 -22.27 -9.81 -13.34
N HIS A 8 -22.39 -10.59 -14.42
CA HIS A 8 -22.55 -10.06 -15.79
C HIS A 8 -23.80 -9.17 -15.89
N GLN A 9 -24.96 -9.68 -15.47
CA GLN A 9 -26.23 -8.92 -15.49
C GLN A 9 -26.15 -7.59 -14.72
N LEU A 10 -25.40 -7.57 -13.62
CA LEU A 10 -25.19 -6.37 -12.81
C LEU A 10 -24.28 -5.37 -13.54
N LEU A 11 -23.13 -5.80 -14.07
CA LEU A 11 -22.21 -4.90 -14.78
C LEU A 11 -22.74 -4.40 -16.13
N GLU A 12 -23.52 -5.21 -16.85
CA GLU A 12 -24.25 -4.78 -18.06
C GLU A 12 -25.18 -3.58 -17.78
N LYS A 13 -25.67 -3.47 -16.53
CA LYS A 13 -26.51 -2.37 -16.04
C LYS A 13 -25.75 -1.37 -15.18
N VAL A 14 -24.42 -1.39 -15.23
CA VAL A 14 -23.51 -0.50 -14.49
C VAL A 14 -23.74 -0.54 -12.97
N ARG A 15 -24.19 -1.68 -12.43
CA ARG A 15 -24.38 -1.90 -10.98
C ARG A 15 -23.06 -2.30 -10.31
N ILE A 16 -22.07 -1.41 -10.38
CA ILE A 16 -20.67 -1.65 -9.98
C ILE A 16 -20.55 -2.21 -8.54
N ARG A 17 -21.23 -1.57 -7.59
CA ARG A 17 -21.19 -1.94 -6.16
C ARG A 17 -21.74 -3.33 -5.90
N ASP A 18 -22.84 -3.67 -6.55
CA ASP A 18 -23.52 -4.95 -6.34
C ASP A 18 -22.74 -6.08 -7.05
N ALA A 19 -22.20 -5.82 -8.24
CA ALA A 19 -21.33 -6.76 -8.95
C ALA A 19 -20.06 -7.11 -8.15
N LEU A 20 -19.45 -6.14 -7.46
CA LEU A 20 -18.32 -6.41 -6.56
C LEU A 20 -18.72 -7.39 -5.44
N ARG A 21 -19.95 -7.31 -4.92
CA ARG A 21 -20.42 -8.27 -3.92
C ARG A 21 -20.56 -9.67 -4.49
N SER A 22 -20.93 -9.85 -5.76
CA SER A 22 -20.92 -11.17 -6.40
C SER A 22 -19.54 -11.80 -6.42
N ILE A 23 -18.46 -11.02 -6.64
CA ILE A 23 -17.08 -11.52 -6.53
C ILE A 23 -16.81 -12.06 -5.11
N LEU A 24 -17.18 -11.27 -4.09
CA LEU A 24 -17.01 -11.66 -2.68
C LEU A 24 -17.87 -12.89 -2.31
N THR A 25 -19.07 -13.03 -2.89
CA THR A 25 -19.93 -14.20 -2.70
C THR A 25 -19.29 -15.45 -3.28
N ILE A 26 -18.74 -15.40 -4.50
CA ILE A 26 -18.03 -16.54 -5.10
C ILE A 26 -16.81 -16.92 -4.25
N SER A 27 -16.03 -15.94 -3.79
CA SER A 27 -14.90 -16.17 -2.89
C SER A 27 -15.33 -16.83 -1.58
N ARG A 28 -16.44 -16.37 -0.98
CA ARG A 28 -17.02 -16.99 0.23
C ARG A 28 -17.41 -18.44 0.02
N HIS A 29 -18.08 -18.77 -1.09
CA HIS A 29 -18.40 -20.15 -1.44
C HIS A 29 -17.14 -21.00 -1.63
N GLY A 30 -16.10 -20.46 -2.27
CA GLY A 30 -14.80 -21.12 -2.43
C GLY A 30 -14.15 -21.43 -1.08
N ASN A 31 -14.11 -20.47 -0.16
CA ASN A 31 -13.56 -20.67 1.18
C ASN A 31 -14.35 -21.71 1.97
N GLN A 32 -15.69 -21.67 1.92
CA GLN A 32 -16.53 -22.69 2.55
C GLN A 32 -16.25 -24.08 1.97
N TYR A 33 -16.16 -24.20 0.64
CA TYR A 33 -15.85 -25.44 -0.04
C TYR A 33 -14.49 -26.03 0.39
N ILE A 34 -13.45 -25.19 0.45
CA ILE A 34 -12.12 -25.59 0.93
C ILE A 34 -12.18 -26.02 2.40
N GLN A 35 -12.88 -25.27 3.24
CA GLN A 35 -12.98 -25.53 4.68
C GLN A 35 -13.69 -26.84 5.00
N VAL A 36 -14.80 -27.16 4.34
CA VAL A 36 -15.54 -28.40 4.62
C VAL A 36 -14.86 -29.66 4.09
N ASN A 37 -13.98 -29.52 3.07
CA ASN A 37 -13.24 -30.65 2.52
C ASN A 37 -11.85 -30.84 3.15
N GLU A 38 -11.30 -29.84 3.83
CA GLU A 38 -10.01 -29.89 4.54
C GLU A 38 -8.88 -30.57 3.72
N PRO A 39 -8.58 -30.14 2.48
CA PRO A 39 -7.64 -30.84 1.59
C PRO A 39 -6.23 -30.98 2.17
N TRP A 40 -5.80 -30.05 3.05
CA TRP A 40 -4.51 -30.12 3.76
C TRP A 40 -4.41 -31.27 4.78
N LYS A 41 -5.55 -31.80 5.23
CA LYS A 41 -5.61 -33.02 6.04
C LYS A 41 -5.73 -34.25 5.14
N GLN A 42 -6.67 -34.23 4.18
CA GLN A 42 -6.95 -35.35 3.29
C GLN A 42 -5.74 -35.79 2.46
N ILE A 43 -4.87 -34.86 2.08
CA ILE A 43 -3.64 -35.17 1.34
C ILE A 43 -2.68 -36.11 2.09
N LYS A 44 -2.85 -36.27 3.41
CA LYS A 44 -2.06 -37.17 4.27
C LYS A 44 -2.75 -38.52 4.52
N GLY A 45 -3.92 -38.75 3.93
CA GLY A 45 -4.75 -39.94 4.11
C GLY A 45 -4.51 -41.03 3.07
N SER A 46 -5.56 -41.81 2.80
CA SER A 46 -5.57 -42.89 1.81
C SER A 46 -5.47 -42.37 0.38
N GLU A 47 -5.27 -43.26 -0.61
CA GLU A 47 -5.23 -42.87 -2.02
C GLU A 47 -6.53 -42.19 -2.47
N ALA A 48 -7.68 -42.66 -1.99
CA ALA A 48 -8.97 -42.02 -2.24
C ALA A 48 -9.05 -40.60 -1.64
N ASP A 49 -8.52 -40.40 -0.43
CA ASP A 49 -8.47 -39.07 0.21
C ASP A 49 -7.55 -38.13 -0.55
N ARG A 50 -6.40 -38.63 -1.02
CA ARG A 50 -5.45 -37.86 -1.84
C ARG A 50 -6.07 -37.43 -3.17
N GLN A 51 -6.81 -38.32 -3.83
CA GLN A 51 -7.55 -37.99 -5.05
C GLN A 51 -8.63 -36.92 -4.78
N ARG A 52 -9.32 -37.01 -3.64
CA ARG A 52 -10.30 -36.01 -3.24
C ARG A 52 -9.64 -34.65 -2.96
N ALA A 53 -8.53 -34.63 -2.23
CA ALA A 53 -7.74 -33.42 -1.97
C ALA A 53 -7.26 -32.76 -3.27
N GLY A 54 -6.82 -33.56 -4.25
CA GLY A 54 -6.44 -33.08 -5.58
C GLY A 54 -7.62 -32.45 -6.33
N THR A 55 -8.79 -33.09 -6.31
CA THR A 55 -10.01 -32.57 -6.95
C THR A 55 -10.44 -31.24 -6.35
N VAL A 56 -10.44 -31.14 -5.01
CA VAL A 56 -10.81 -29.92 -4.27
C VAL A 56 -9.85 -28.79 -4.59
N THR A 57 -8.54 -29.08 -4.57
CA THR A 57 -7.47 -28.11 -4.89
C THR A 57 -7.57 -27.64 -6.34
N GLY A 58 -7.77 -28.55 -7.29
CA GLY A 58 -7.92 -28.23 -8.72
C GLY A 58 -9.14 -27.36 -9.00
N LEU A 59 -10.28 -27.61 -8.34
CA LEU A 59 -11.45 -26.75 -8.46
C LEU A 59 -11.22 -25.39 -7.81
N ALA A 60 -10.64 -25.35 -6.61
CA ALA A 60 -10.36 -24.11 -5.89
C ALA A 60 -9.44 -23.16 -6.67
N VAL A 61 -8.38 -23.69 -7.29
CA VAL A 61 -7.46 -22.87 -8.10
C VAL A 61 -8.12 -22.34 -9.37
N ASN A 62 -9.04 -23.10 -9.99
CA ASN A 62 -9.84 -22.62 -11.11
C ASN A 62 -10.84 -21.53 -10.68
N ILE A 63 -11.40 -21.62 -9.48
CA ILE A 63 -12.20 -20.52 -8.89
C ILE A 63 -11.32 -19.28 -8.69
N ALA A 64 -10.09 -19.42 -8.19
CA ALA A 64 -9.15 -18.31 -8.05
C ALA A 64 -8.79 -17.66 -9.40
N ALA A 65 -8.59 -18.49 -10.44
CA ALA A 65 -8.38 -18.00 -11.81
C ALA A 65 -9.57 -17.18 -12.33
N LEU A 66 -10.80 -17.67 -12.17
CA LEU A 66 -12.01 -16.91 -12.52
C LEU A 66 -12.08 -15.58 -11.74
N LEU A 67 -11.87 -15.62 -10.43
CA LEU A 67 -11.93 -14.43 -9.57
C LEU A 67 -10.91 -13.37 -10.00
N SER A 68 -9.74 -13.78 -10.49
CA SER A 68 -8.73 -12.83 -10.99
C SER A 68 -9.28 -11.97 -12.13
N VAL A 69 -9.92 -12.60 -13.13
CA VAL A 69 -10.50 -11.91 -14.30
C VAL A 69 -11.70 -11.05 -13.88
N MET A 70 -12.57 -11.56 -13.00
CA MET A 70 -13.71 -10.78 -12.48
C MET A 70 -13.28 -9.55 -11.68
N LEU A 71 -12.12 -9.62 -11.01
CA LEU A 71 -11.58 -8.56 -10.17
C LEU A 71 -10.82 -7.49 -10.98
N GLN A 72 -10.43 -7.79 -12.23
CA GLN A 72 -9.69 -6.88 -13.10
C GLN A 72 -10.26 -5.45 -13.22
N PRO A 73 -11.58 -5.23 -13.42
CA PRO A 73 -12.14 -3.88 -13.46
C PRO A 73 -12.17 -3.14 -12.11
N TYR A 74 -11.83 -3.80 -11.00
CA TYR A 74 -11.83 -3.23 -9.64
C TYR A 74 -10.42 -3.07 -9.06
N MET A 75 -9.57 -4.08 -9.24
CA MET A 75 -8.20 -4.12 -8.71
C MET A 75 -7.25 -4.70 -9.77
N PRO A 76 -6.90 -3.92 -10.81
CA PRO A 76 -6.15 -4.43 -11.97
C PRO A 76 -4.77 -4.98 -11.57
N THR A 77 -4.08 -4.32 -10.63
CA THR A 77 -2.77 -4.80 -10.14
C THR A 77 -2.89 -6.13 -9.41
N VAL A 78 -3.89 -6.28 -8.54
CA VAL A 78 -4.10 -7.55 -7.81
C VAL A 78 -4.53 -8.66 -8.76
N SER A 79 -5.41 -8.37 -9.72
CA SER A 79 -5.77 -9.28 -10.80
C SER A 79 -4.52 -9.79 -11.53
N ALA A 80 -3.66 -8.89 -12.00
CA ALA A 80 -2.43 -9.25 -12.69
C ALA A 80 -1.48 -10.07 -11.80
N THR A 81 -1.36 -9.74 -10.52
CA THR A 81 -0.58 -10.52 -9.55
C THR A 81 -1.11 -11.95 -9.42
N ILE A 82 -2.42 -12.14 -9.27
CA ILE A 82 -3.03 -13.49 -9.21
C ILE A 82 -2.75 -14.25 -10.51
N GLN A 83 -2.99 -13.62 -11.66
CA GLN A 83 -2.76 -14.23 -12.97
C GLN A 83 -1.30 -14.63 -13.17
N ALA A 84 -0.35 -13.82 -12.70
CA ALA A 84 1.08 -14.14 -12.73
C ALA A 84 1.44 -15.30 -11.79
N GLN A 85 0.95 -15.29 -10.54
CA GLN A 85 1.18 -16.39 -9.58
C GLN A 85 0.60 -17.71 -10.09
N LEU A 86 -0.54 -17.69 -10.77
CA LEU A 86 -1.18 -18.87 -11.35
C LEU A 86 -0.64 -19.25 -12.74
N GLN A 87 0.20 -18.41 -13.35
CA GLN A 87 0.60 -18.51 -14.76
C GLN A 87 -0.60 -18.72 -15.70
N LEU A 88 -1.64 -17.90 -15.52
CA LEU A 88 -2.86 -18.01 -16.33
C LEU A 88 -2.55 -17.66 -17.79
N PRO A 89 -2.98 -18.47 -18.78
CA PRO A 89 -2.71 -18.19 -20.19
C PRO A 89 -3.31 -16.83 -20.61
N PRO A 90 -2.60 -16.00 -21.40
CA PRO A 90 -3.07 -14.66 -21.80
C PRO A 90 -4.49 -14.61 -22.40
N PRO A 91 -4.94 -15.59 -23.22
CA PRO A 91 -6.31 -15.61 -23.71
C PRO A 91 -7.35 -15.70 -22.59
N ALA A 92 -7.06 -16.46 -21.53
CA ALA A 92 -7.96 -16.61 -20.38
C ALA A 92 -7.97 -15.37 -19.47
N CYS A 93 -6.92 -14.55 -19.49
CA CYS A 93 -6.86 -13.29 -18.74
C CYS A 93 -7.70 -12.18 -19.38
N SER A 94 -7.95 -12.25 -20.69
CA SER A 94 -8.45 -11.11 -21.48
C SER A 94 -9.94 -11.19 -21.79
N ILE A 95 -10.60 -12.31 -21.47
CA ILE A 95 -12.01 -12.53 -21.74
C ILE A 95 -12.71 -13.14 -20.53
N LEU A 96 -13.85 -12.56 -20.14
CA LEU A 96 -14.71 -13.11 -19.11
C LEU A 96 -15.98 -13.68 -19.76
N LEU A 97 -16.02 -15.00 -19.92
CA LEU A 97 -17.21 -15.67 -20.41
C LEU A 97 -18.31 -15.73 -19.34
N THR A 98 -19.54 -16.00 -19.77
CA THR A 98 -20.71 -16.18 -18.88
C THR A 98 -20.72 -17.53 -18.14
N ASN A 99 -19.87 -18.45 -18.59
CA ASN A 99 -19.77 -19.81 -18.08
C ASN A 99 -18.47 -19.97 -17.30
N PHE A 100 -18.52 -20.76 -16.22
CA PHE A 100 -17.31 -21.11 -15.49
C PHE A 100 -16.58 -22.19 -16.27
N LEU A 101 -15.32 -21.93 -16.62
CA LEU A 101 -14.47 -22.85 -17.38
C LEU A 101 -13.34 -23.37 -16.51
N CYS A 102 -12.87 -24.57 -16.86
CA CYS A 102 -11.58 -25.06 -16.40
C CYS A 102 -10.49 -24.37 -17.24
N THR A 103 -9.94 -23.27 -16.74
CA THR A 103 -8.84 -22.53 -17.39
C THR A 103 -7.47 -23.08 -17.02
N LEU A 104 -7.39 -23.80 -15.90
CA LEU A 104 -6.19 -24.46 -15.40
C LEU A 104 -6.42 -25.99 -15.40
N PRO A 105 -6.10 -26.69 -16.50
CA PRO A 105 -6.28 -28.13 -16.60
C PRO A 105 -5.30 -28.89 -15.70
N ALA A 106 -5.58 -30.19 -15.47
CA ALA A 106 -4.67 -31.05 -14.75
C ALA A 106 -3.30 -31.10 -15.45
N GLY A 107 -2.22 -30.97 -14.67
CA GLY A 107 -0.84 -30.87 -15.18
C GLY A 107 -0.37 -29.45 -15.47
N HIS A 108 -1.24 -28.43 -15.42
CA HIS A 108 -0.82 -27.03 -15.48
C HIS A 108 0.12 -26.68 -14.32
N GLN A 109 1.23 -26.00 -14.63
CA GLN A 109 2.19 -25.56 -13.62
C GLN A 109 1.92 -24.10 -13.23
N ILE A 110 1.72 -23.87 -11.94
CA ILE A 110 1.60 -22.51 -11.39
C ILE A 110 2.99 -21.95 -11.05
N GLY A 111 3.07 -20.63 -10.88
CA GLY A 111 4.27 -19.94 -10.43
C GLY A 111 4.40 -19.93 -8.90
N THR A 112 5.25 -19.03 -8.40
CA THR A 112 5.45 -18.84 -6.97
C THR A 112 4.29 -18.03 -6.36
N VAL A 113 3.59 -18.63 -5.40
CA VAL A 113 2.49 -17.96 -4.70
C VAL A 113 2.99 -17.06 -3.56
N SER A 114 2.34 -15.92 -3.35
CA SER A 114 2.60 -15.02 -2.23
C SER A 114 1.32 -14.35 -1.73
N PRO A 115 1.23 -13.97 -0.44
CA PRO A 115 0.05 -13.31 0.10
C PRO A 115 -0.33 -12.04 -0.68
N LEU A 116 -1.59 -11.96 -1.14
CA LEU A 116 -2.07 -10.87 -1.99
C LEU A 116 -2.34 -9.57 -1.24
N PHE A 117 -2.76 -9.67 0.02
CA PHE A 117 -3.19 -8.54 0.82
C PHE A 117 -2.41 -8.48 2.13
N GLN A 118 -2.02 -7.26 2.50
CA GLN A 118 -1.47 -6.97 3.82
C GLN A 118 -2.57 -6.42 4.72
N LYS A 119 -2.51 -6.76 5.99
CA LYS A 119 -3.42 -6.21 6.99
C LYS A 119 -3.13 -4.72 7.16
N LEU A 120 -4.19 -3.91 7.25
CA LEU A 120 -4.08 -2.51 7.67
C LEU A 120 -4.08 -2.47 9.19
N GLU A 121 -3.00 -1.94 9.77
CA GLU A 121 -2.88 -1.81 11.23
C GLU A 121 -3.59 -0.54 11.74
N ASN A 122 -4.14 -0.62 12.95
CA ASN A 122 -4.92 0.48 13.53
C ASN A 122 -4.12 1.78 13.63
N ASP A 123 -2.83 1.70 14.00
CA ASP A 123 -1.95 2.86 14.10
C ASP A 123 -1.74 3.55 12.75
N GLN A 124 -1.63 2.77 11.67
CA GLN A 124 -1.53 3.30 10.31
C GLN A 124 -2.83 4.02 9.91
N ILE A 125 -3.98 3.41 10.21
CA ILE A 125 -5.30 4.00 9.92
C ILE A 125 -5.47 5.32 10.67
N GLU A 126 -5.16 5.34 11.97
CA GLU A 126 -5.33 6.54 12.79
C GLU A 126 -4.34 7.65 12.39
N SER A 127 -3.09 7.30 12.08
CA SER A 127 -2.11 8.25 11.54
C SER A 127 -2.60 8.91 10.24
N LEU A 128 -3.14 8.13 9.30
CA LEU A 128 -3.71 8.64 8.05
C LEU A 128 -4.96 9.50 8.31
N ARG A 129 -5.83 9.08 9.23
CA ARG A 129 -7.03 9.83 9.61
C ARG A 129 -6.67 11.21 10.18
N GLN A 130 -5.68 11.28 11.07
CA GLN A 130 -5.21 12.54 11.62
C GLN A 130 -4.59 13.43 10.54
N ARG A 131 -3.79 12.84 9.65
CA ARG A 131 -3.13 13.56 8.55
C ARG A 131 -4.12 14.18 7.56
N PHE A 132 -5.19 13.47 7.21
CA PHE A 132 -6.13 13.88 6.15
C PHE A 132 -7.49 14.36 6.67
N GLY A 133 -7.75 14.33 7.99
CA GLY A 133 -9.02 14.71 8.61
C GLY A 133 -9.24 16.22 8.76
N GLY A 134 -8.40 17.08 8.17
CA GLY A 134 -8.53 18.54 8.20
C GLY A 134 -8.09 19.23 9.50
N GLY A 135 -7.84 18.48 10.58
CA GLY A 135 -7.39 19.03 11.88
C GLY A 135 -5.96 19.56 11.89
N GLN A 136 -5.12 19.20 10.91
CA GLN A 136 -3.72 19.64 10.84
C GLN A 136 -3.54 21.05 10.23
N ALA A 137 -4.59 21.65 9.68
CA ALA A 137 -4.54 22.96 9.03
C ALA A 137 -4.61 24.15 10.01
N LYS A 138 -4.61 23.94 11.33
CA LYS A 138 -4.76 25.01 12.34
C LYS A 138 -3.53 25.31 13.19
N THR A 139 -2.32 24.98 12.73
CA THR A 139 -1.09 25.40 13.44
C THR A 139 -0.13 26.25 12.62
N SER A 140 -0.52 26.78 11.46
CA SER A 140 0.30 27.78 10.74
C SER A 140 -0.51 28.58 9.72
N LEU A 141 -1.38 29.49 10.16
CA LEU A 141 -1.77 30.68 9.38
C LEU A 141 -2.13 31.82 10.34
N LYS A 142 -1.10 32.54 10.82
CA LYS A 142 -1.26 33.99 11.00
C LYS A 142 -1.39 34.57 9.58
N PRO A 143 -2.35 35.48 9.32
CA PRO A 143 -2.48 36.11 8.02
C PRO A 143 -1.29 37.03 7.81
N THR A 144 -0.38 36.67 6.92
CA THR A 144 0.53 37.64 6.31
C THR A 144 0.26 37.58 4.83
N VAL A 145 -0.40 38.65 4.38
CA VAL A 145 -0.71 38.96 3.00
C VAL A 145 0.59 38.82 2.19
N ALA A 146 0.63 37.87 1.26
CA ALA A 146 1.72 37.77 0.29
C ALA A 146 1.14 38.14 -1.06
N GLU A 147 1.15 39.44 -1.34
CA GLU A 147 1.35 39.93 -2.68
C GLU A 147 2.69 39.40 -3.21
N THR A 148 2.67 39.16 -4.51
CA THR A 148 3.71 38.64 -5.38
C THR A 148 5.10 39.28 -5.19
N GLY A 149 6.10 38.41 -5.01
CA GLY A 149 7.47 38.56 -5.53
C GLY A 149 8.29 39.77 -5.07
N THR A 150 9.17 39.58 -4.09
CA THR A 150 10.42 40.34 -3.97
C THR A 150 11.43 39.53 -3.16
N THR A 151 12.69 39.51 -3.61
CA THR A 151 13.88 38.99 -2.92
C THR A 151 13.89 39.33 -1.43
N ALA A 152 14.11 38.33 -0.57
CA ALA A 152 14.23 38.50 0.88
C ALA A 152 15.33 39.53 1.21
N GLY A 153 14.98 40.55 2.01
CA GLY A 153 15.90 41.64 2.35
C GLY A 153 17.01 41.23 3.34
N PRO A 154 18.09 42.03 3.45
CA PRO A 154 19.24 41.74 4.33
C PRO A 154 18.87 41.49 5.80
N GLN A 155 17.81 42.12 6.29
CA GLN A 155 17.31 41.96 7.66
C GLN A 155 16.71 40.57 7.92
N GLN A 156 16.13 39.93 6.90
CA GLN A 156 15.52 38.61 7.04
C GLN A 156 16.60 37.51 7.04
N ILE A 157 17.69 37.72 6.31
CA ILE A 157 18.88 36.87 6.36
C ILE A 157 19.54 36.97 7.74
N GLN A 158 19.66 38.18 8.30
CA GLN A 158 20.22 38.36 9.64
C GLN A 158 19.37 37.69 10.73
N ALA A 159 18.04 37.83 10.67
CA ALA A 159 17.15 37.15 11.60
C ALA A 159 17.25 35.62 11.52
N LEU A 160 17.42 35.07 10.32
CA LEU A 160 17.63 33.63 10.12
C LEU A 160 18.99 33.17 10.65
N MET A 161 20.06 33.97 10.50
CA MET A 161 21.37 33.69 11.10
C MET A 161 21.31 33.64 12.63
N ASP A 162 20.63 34.59 13.25
CA ASP A 162 20.49 34.66 14.70
C ASP A 162 19.72 33.45 15.23
N GLU A 163 18.67 33.02 14.51
CA GLU A 163 17.87 31.86 14.89
C GLU A 163 18.63 30.53 14.70
N VAL A 164 19.41 30.39 13.62
CA VAL A 164 20.32 29.24 13.43
C VAL A 164 21.35 29.17 14.56
N THR A 165 21.84 30.33 15.03
CA THR A 165 22.81 30.39 16.12
C THR A 165 22.19 29.99 17.46
N LYS A 166 21.01 30.51 17.79
CA LYS A 166 20.25 30.13 19.00
C LYS A 166 19.95 28.63 19.01
N GLN A 167 19.44 28.11 17.89
CA GLN A 167 19.11 26.70 17.77
C GLN A 167 20.35 25.79 17.85
N GLY A 168 21.48 26.25 17.32
CA GLY A 168 22.78 25.57 17.46
C GLY A 168 23.25 25.48 18.92
N ASN A 169 23.04 26.54 19.71
CA ASN A 169 23.36 26.56 21.14
C ASN A 169 22.46 25.62 21.94
N ILE A 170 21.16 25.57 21.64
CA ILE A 170 20.21 24.64 22.28
C ILE A 170 20.63 23.18 22.04
N VAL A 171 21.00 22.82 20.80
CA VAL A 171 21.46 21.46 20.47
C VAL A 171 22.79 21.12 21.18
N ARG A 172 23.68 22.10 21.36
CA ARG A 172 24.94 21.91 22.11
C ARG A 172 24.68 21.72 23.60
N GLU A 173 23.79 22.52 24.17
CA GLU A 173 23.40 22.45 25.58
C GLU A 173 22.72 21.11 25.89
N LEU A 174 21.76 20.68 25.07
CA LEU A 174 21.09 19.38 25.23
C LEU A 174 22.06 18.20 25.11
N LYS A 175 23.10 18.31 24.28
CA LYS A 175 24.17 17.30 24.19
C LYS A 175 25.10 17.32 25.39
N ALA A 176 25.41 18.50 25.95
CA ALA A 176 26.21 18.65 27.16
C ALA A 176 25.48 18.10 28.39
N GLN A 177 24.17 18.33 28.48
CA GLN A 177 23.29 17.86 29.56
C GLN A 177 22.88 16.38 29.44
N LYS A 178 23.38 15.64 28.42
CA LYS A 178 23.00 14.25 28.11
C LYS A 178 21.47 14.06 28.07
N ALA A 179 20.77 15.02 27.47
CA ALA A 179 19.32 14.96 27.30
C ALA A 179 18.91 13.77 26.40
N ASP A 180 17.62 13.44 26.44
CA ASP A 180 17.07 12.29 25.72
C ASP A 180 17.41 12.33 24.22
N LYS A 181 17.76 11.16 23.66
CA LYS A 181 18.24 11.05 22.27
C LYS A 181 17.18 11.50 21.26
N ASN A 182 15.89 11.36 21.58
CA ASN A 182 14.79 11.80 20.71
C ASN A 182 14.62 13.32 20.77
N GLN A 183 14.82 13.94 21.94
CA GLN A 183 14.82 15.40 22.09
C GLN A 183 15.99 16.04 21.32
N VAL A 184 17.19 15.47 21.43
CA VAL A 184 18.35 15.93 20.64
C VAL A 184 18.11 15.76 19.14
N ALA A 185 17.48 14.66 18.70
CA ALA A 185 17.17 14.43 17.29
C ALA A 185 16.15 15.44 16.73
N ALA A 186 15.11 15.77 17.51
CA ALA A 186 14.10 16.76 17.12
C ALA A 186 14.70 18.16 16.94
N GLU A 187 15.55 18.60 17.88
CA GLU A 187 16.18 19.93 17.81
C GLU A 187 17.26 20.02 16.72
N VAL A 188 17.93 18.90 16.40
CA VAL A 188 18.85 18.80 15.24
C VAL A 188 18.08 18.88 13.91
N ALA A 189 16.89 18.29 13.82
CA ALA A 189 16.06 18.38 12.62
C ALA A 189 15.60 19.83 12.36
N LYS A 190 15.19 20.56 13.41
CA LYS A 190 14.89 22.00 13.32
C LYS A 190 16.10 22.83 12.87
N LEU A 191 17.29 22.54 13.41
CA LEU A 191 18.52 23.23 13.01
C LEU A 191 18.87 23.01 11.53
N LEU A 192 18.65 21.81 11.02
CA LEU A 192 18.86 21.47 9.60
C LEU A 192 17.87 22.21 8.69
N ASP A 193 16.62 22.37 9.11
CA ASP A 193 15.61 23.10 8.33
C ASP A 193 15.90 24.60 8.29
N LEU A 194 16.24 25.21 9.42
CA LEU A 194 16.63 26.62 9.49
C LEU A 194 17.87 26.92 8.62
N LYS A 195 18.84 26.01 8.57
CA LYS A 195 20.00 26.14 7.67
C LYS A 195 19.64 26.07 6.19
N LYS A 196 18.63 25.27 5.81
CA LYS A 196 18.14 25.23 4.43
C LYS A 196 17.44 26.53 4.06
N GLN A 197 16.61 27.06 4.96
CA GLN A 197 15.91 28.33 4.76
C GLN A 197 16.91 29.49 4.62
N LEU A 198 17.97 29.50 5.42
CA LEU A 198 19.08 30.46 5.29
C LEU A 198 19.81 30.31 3.95
N ALA A 199 20.14 29.10 3.51
CA ALA A 199 20.80 28.86 2.22
C ALA A 199 19.96 29.33 1.02
N VAL A 200 18.64 29.11 1.08
CA VAL A 200 17.67 29.61 0.08
C VAL A 200 17.60 31.13 0.10
N ALA A 201 17.63 31.75 1.29
CA ALA A 201 17.60 33.21 1.43
C ALA A 201 18.90 33.90 0.98
N GLU A 202 20.07 33.25 1.14
CA GLU A 202 21.38 33.76 0.68
C GLU A 202 21.70 33.46 -0.79
N GLY A 203 20.85 32.69 -1.49
CA GLY A 203 21.05 32.34 -2.89
C GLY A 203 22.23 31.39 -3.16
N LYS A 204 22.75 30.69 -2.14
CA LYS A 204 23.82 29.68 -2.29
C LYS A 204 23.23 28.27 -2.44
N PRO A 205 23.75 27.42 -3.35
CA PRO A 205 23.30 26.05 -3.46
C PRO A 205 23.60 25.26 -2.16
N PRO A 206 22.70 24.36 -1.72
CA PRO A 206 22.85 23.66 -0.45
C PRO A 206 24.03 22.69 -0.49
N GLU A 207 25.08 22.98 0.29
CA GLU A 207 26.22 22.09 0.46
C GLU A 207 25.77 20.79 1.18
N ALA A 208 26.00 19.66 0.52
CA ALA A 208 25.67 18.33 1.05
C ALA A 208 26.48 18.00 2.32
N PRO A 209 25.89 17.29 3.30
CA PRO A 209 26.62 16.88 4.49
C PRO A 209 27.71 15.85 4.14
N LYS A 210 28.97 16.23 4.33
CA LYS A 210 30.14 15.32 4.33
C LYS A 210 29.91 14.18 5.32
N GLY A 211 29.61 12.99 4.80
CA GLY A 211 29.59 11.75 5.57
C GLY A 211 30.97 11.45 6.15
N LYS A 212 31.07 11.35 7.47
CA LYS A 212 32.22 10.75 8.14
C LYS A 212 32.26 9.26 7.80
N LYS A 213 33.26 8.85 7.01
CA LYS A 213 33.76 7.47 6.99
C LYS A 213 34.14 7.06 8.42
N LYS A 214 33.47 6.07 8.98
CA LYS A 214 34.02 5.25 10.06
C LYS A 214 34.78 4.10 9.41
N LYS A 215 36.10 4.11 9.63
CA LYS A 215 36.95 2.92 9.59
C LYS A 215 36.89 2.29 10.98
#